data_AF-A0A0C3JZY9-F1
#
_entry.id   AF-A0A0C3JZY9-F1
#
_cell.length_a   1.000
_cell.length_b   1.000
_cell.length_c   1.000
_cell.angle_alpha   90.00
_cell.angle_beta   90.00
_cell.angle_gamma   90.00
#
_symmetry.space_group_name_H-M   'P 1'
#
loop_
_entity.id
_entity.type
_entity.pdbx_description
1 polymer ?
#
loop_
_entity_poly.entity_id
_entity_poly.type
_entity_poly.pdbx_seq_one_letter_code
_entity_poly.pdbx_strand_id
1 'polypeptide(L)' 'MSINPYLVAYYSVNENGRRPMSTFASEDYKTKFDKSLKGYGGNLIGDWYTLPNDKDVNDAINTTGQLGGTAYNLPVRN' A
#
# COMPACT_ATOMS: atom_id res chain seq x y z
N MET A 1 4.86 13.98 -17.55
CA MET A 1 4.92 12.75 -16.73
C MET A 1 4.93 13.23 -15.28
N SER A 2 3.84 13.07 -14.52
CA SER A 2 3.85 13.43 -13.10
C SER A 2 4.71 12.43 -12.34
N ILE A 3 5.71 12.92 -11.63
CA ILE A 3 6.46 12.11 -10.67
C ILE A 3 5.55 11.99 -9.45
N ASN A 4 5.27 10.77 -9.01
CA ASN A 4 4.56 10.48 -7.76
C ASN A 4 5.62 10.11 -6.71
N PRO A 5 6.27 11.08 -6.04
CA PRO A 5 7.44 10.81 -5.20
C PRO A 5 7.06 10.13 -3.88
N TYR A 6 5.78 10.14 -3.52
CA TYR A 6 5.32 9.66 -2.23
C TYR A 6 4.85 8.21 -2.34
N LEU A 7 5.62 7.32 -1.73
CA LEU A 7 5.48 5.88 -1.89
C LEU A 7 5.11 5.22 -0.56
N VAL A 8 4.28 4.18 -0.61
CA VAL A 8 3.91 3.35 0.52
C VAL A 8 3.91 1.89 0.09
N ALA A 9 4.73 1.07 0.74
CA ALA A 9 4.82 -0.36 0.49
C ALA A 9 4.01 -1.14 1.53
N TYR A 10 3.32 -2.19 1.09
CA TYR A 10 2.53 -3.04 1.98
C TYR A 10 2.49 -4.48 1.48
N TYR A 11 2.22 -5.42 2.38
CA TYR A 11 2.09 -6.83 2.04
C TYR A 11 1.11 -7.54 2.97
N SER A 12 0.55 -8.66 2.52
CA SER A 12 -0.27 -9.54 3.37
C SER A 12 0.63 -10.46 4.18
N VAL A 13 0.30 -10.71 5.45
CA VAL A 13 0.99 -11.75 6.25
C VAL A 13 0.75 -13.16 5.73
N ASN A 14 -0.22 -13.37 4.85
CA ASN A 14 -0.46 -14.66 4.23
C ASN A 14 0.70 -15.07 3.31
N GLU A 15 0.90 -16.38 3.16
CA GLU A 15 1.98 -17.02 2.38
C GLU A 15 1.96 -16.69 0.87
N ASN A 16 0.96 -15.96 0.38
CA ASN A 16 0.78 -15.62 -1.03
C ASN A 16 1.81 -14.62 -1.58
N GLY A 17 2.71 -14.08 -0.72
CA GLY A 17 3.84 -13.27 -1.15
C GLY A 17 3.48 -11.91 -1.77
N ARG A 18 2.21 -11.48 -1.71
CA ARG A 18 1.75 -10.24 -2.35
C ARG A 18 2.42 -9.02 -1.72
N ARG A 19 3.15 -8.25 -2.53
CA ARG A 19 3.88 -7.04 -2.11
C ARG A 19 3.52 -5.82 -2.97
N PRO A 20 2.34 -5.21 -2.80
CA PRO A 20 2.02 -4.01 -3.55
C PRO A 20 2.75 -2.77 -3.03
N MET A 21 2.79 -1.75 -3.88
CA MET A 21 3.39 -0.47 -3.61
C MET A 21 2.52 0.62 -4.22
N SER A 22 2.04 1.53 -3.39
CA SER A 22 1.20 2.64 -3.82
C SER A 22 2.00 3.93 -3.90
N THR A 23 1.76 4.70 -4.95
CA THR A 23 2.40 5.99 -5.20
C THR A 23 1.37 7.10 -5.28
N PHE A 24 1.72 8.27 -4.77
CA PHE A 24 0.84 9.44 -4.69
C PHE A 24 1.56 10.71 -5.15
N ALA A 25 0.78 11.67 -5.64
CA ALA A 25 1.29 12.95 -6.12
C ALA A 25 1.67 13.93 -4.98
N SER A 26 1.11 13.75 -3.78
CA SER A 26 1.40 14.61 -2.61
C SER A 26 1.53 13.81 -1.30
N GLU A 27 2.24 14.40 -0.34
CA GLU A 27 2.42 13.85 1.01
C GLU A 27 1.08 13.73 1.77
N ASP A 28 0.14 14.63 1.50
CA ASP A 28 -1.20 14.59 2.10
C ASP A 28 -1.94 13.30 1.73
N TYR A 29 -1.88 12.89 0.45
CA TYR A 29 -2.53 11.65 0.01
C TYR A 29 -1.82 10.42 0.56
N LYS A 30 -0.48 10.45 0.65
CA LYS A 30 0.29 9.42 1.35
C LYS A 30 -0.15 9.30 2.81
N THR A 31 -0.28 10.42 3.52
CA THR A 31 -0.68 10.45 4.93
C THR A 31 -2.11 9.95 5.12
N LYS A 32 -3.03 10.28 4.20
CA LYS A 32 -4.40 9.72 4.20
C LYS A 32 -4.36 8.21 4.00
N PHE A 33 -3.53 7.73 3.07
CA PHE A 33 -3.37 6.31 2.82
C PHE A 33 -2.76 5.56 4.01
N ASP A 34 -1.73 6.12 4.66
CA ASP A 34 -1.13 5.58 5.88
C ASP A 34 -2.17 5.40 7.00
N LYS A 35 -3.12 6.35 7.13
CA LYS A 35 -4.25 6.21 8.06
C LYS A 35 -5.20 5.09 7.66
N SER A 36 -5.50 4.93 6.38
CA SER A 36 -6.34 3.82 5.89
C SER A 36 -5.71 2.46 6.17
N LEU A 37 -4.40 2.30 5.90
CA LEU A 37 -3.67 1.05 6.18
C LEU A 37 -3.75 0.67 7.66
N LYS A 38 -3.58 1.64 8.58
CA LYS A 38 -3.76 1.40 10.02
C LYS A 38 -5.20 1.01 10.38
N GLY A 39 -6.18 1.59 9.69
CA GLY A 39 -7.60 1.21 9.83
C GLY A 39 -7.89 -0.23 9.43
N TYR A 40 -7.12 -0.80 8.50
CA TYR A 40 -7.18 -2.22 8.13
C TYR A 40 -6.39 -3.14 9.08
N GLY A 41 -5.93 -2.62 10.23
CA GLY A 41 -5.05 -3.36 11.13
C GLY A 41 -3.60 -3.45 10.66
N GLY A 42 -3.20 -2.57 9.73
CA GLY A 42 -1.84 -2.52 9.22
C GLY A 42 -0.82 -2.15 10.27
N ASN A 43 0.21 -2.98 10.43
CA ASN A 43 1.35 -2.71 11.31
C ASN A 43 2.58 -2.31 10.50
N LEU A 44 3.30 -1.28 10.92
CA LEU A 44 4.49 -0.81 10.23
C LEU A 44 5.71 -1.61 10.71
N ILE A 45 6.36 -2.35 9.81
CA ILE A 45 7.58 -3.11 10.06
C ILE A 45 8.66 -2.61 9.10
N GLY A 46 9.61 -1.84 9.63
CA GLY A 46 10.55 -1.09 8.80
C GLY A 46 9.79 -0.11 7.90
N ASP A 47 10.04 -0.20 6.59
CA ASP A 47 9.38 0.65 5.57
C ASP A 47 8.09 0.06 4.99
N TRP A 48 7.63 -1.08 5.51
CA TRP A 48 6.49 -1.83 4.96
C TRP A 48 5.34 -1.94 5.95
N TYR A 49 4.11 -1.74 5.48
CA TYR A 49 2.93 -2.10 6.24
C TYR A 49 2.57 -3.57 6.03
N THR A 50 2.42 -4.31 7.13
CA THR A 50 1.90 -5.67 7.12
C THR A 50 0.38 -5.63 7.32
N LEU A 51 -0.37 -6.17 6.37
CA LEU A 51 -1.82 -6.28 6.44
C LEU A 51 -2.24 -7.69 6.86
N PRO A 52 -3.33 -7.83 7.63
CA PRO A 52 -3.76 -9.12 8.19
C PRO A 52 -4.13 -10.17 7.15
N ASN A 53 -4.64 -9.75 5.98
CA ASN A 53 -5.10 -10.68 4.95
C ASN A 53 -5.11 -10.04 3.55
N ASP A 54 -5.38 -10.86 2.54
CA ASP A 54 -5.39 -10.46 1.13
C ASP A 54 -6.56 -9.56 0.76
N LYS A 55 -7.65 -9.59 1.53
CA LYS A 55 -8.77 -8.67 1.35
C LYS A 55 -8.34 -7.25 1.71
N ASP A 56 -7.64 -7.07 2.82
CA ASP A 56 -7.12 -5.75 3.24
C ASP A 56 -6.13 -5.20 2.22
N VAL A 57 -5.32 -6.07 1.59
CA VAL A 57 -4.46 -5.69 0.46
C VAL A 57 -5.28 -5.18 -0.73
N ASN A 58 -6.37 -5.85 -1.09
CA ASN A 58 -7.24 -5.41 -2.18
C ASN A 58 -7.95 -4.09 -1.84
N ASP A 59 -8.41 -3.93 -0.60
CA ASP A 59 -9.04 -2.71 -0.12
C ASP A 59 -8.03 -1.54 -0.15
N ALA A 60 -6.78 -1.77 0.24
CA ALA A 60 -5.69 -0.80 0.11
C ALA A 60 -5.38 -0.41 -1.35
N ILE A 61 -5.38 -1.38 -2.28
CA ILE A 61 -5.24 -1.08 -3.72
C ILE A 61 -6.41 -0.21 -4.21
N ASN A 62 -7.64 -0.52 -3.81
CA ASN A 62 -8.82 0.25 -4.19
C ASN A 62 -8.76 1.68 -3.62
N THR A 63 -8.39 1.83 -2.35
CA THR A 63 -8.23 3.14 -1.71
C THR A 63 -7.11 3.96 -2.36
N THR A 64 -6.06 3.31 -2.86
CA THR A 64 -5.03 4.00 -3.65
C THR A 64 -5.65 4.69 -4.87
N GLY A 65 -6.49 3.97 -5.63
CA GLY A 65 -7.21 4.55 -6.76
C GLY A 65 -8.19 5.67 -6.37
N GLN A 66 -8.92 5.51 -5.27
CA GLN A 66 -9.83 6.54 -4.74
C GLN A 66 -9.10 7.84 -4.34
N LEU A 67 -7.87 7.72 -3.85
CA LEU A 67 -7.01 8.85 -3.50
C LEU A 67 -6.25 9.43 -4.70
N GLY A 68 -6.52 8.95 -5.92
CA GLY A 68 -5.84 9.40 -7.15
C GLY A 68 -4.39 8.92 -7.26
N GLY A 69 -4.00 7.91 -6.48
CA GLY A 69 -2.70 7.28 -6.56
C GLY A 69 -2.64 6.16 -7.60
N THR A 70 -1.48 5.50 -7.68
CA THR A 70 -1.28 4.32 -8.53
C THR A 70 -0.64 3.20 -7.71
N ALA A 71 -1.23 2.01 -7.75
CA ALA A 71 -0.73 0.82 -7.09
C ALA A 71 0.02 -0.09 -8.08
N TYR A 72 1.15 -0.63 -7.67
CA TYR A 72 1.99 -1.55 -8.42
C TYR A 72 2.17 -2.84 -7.62
N ASN A 73 1.94 -4.00 -8.23
CA ASN A 73 2.24 -5.28 -7.61
C ASN A 73 3.69 -5.64 -7.90
N LEU A 74 4.55 -5.64 -6.88
CA LEU A 74 5.94 -6.05 -7.04
C LEU A 74 6.04 -7.57 -7.17
N PRO A 75 6.92 -8.09 -8.03
CA PRO A 75 7.16 -9.51 -8.14
C PRO A 75 7.76 -10.06 -6.84
N VAL A 76 7.36 -11.27 -6.46
CA VAL A 76 8.06 -12.03 -5.43
C VAL A 76 9.41 -12.44 -6.01
N ARG A 77 10.51 -12.00 -5.40
CA ARG A 77 11.84 -12.52 -5.76
C ARG A 77 11.88 -13.99 -5.32
N ASN A 78 11.92 -14.89 -6.29
CA ASN A 78 12.26 -16.30 -6.09
C ASN A 78 13.65 -16.45 -5.46
#